data_AF-A0A9X6YJX9-F1
#
_entry.id   AF-A0A9X6YJX9-F1
#
_cell.length_a   1.000
_cell.length_b   1.000
_cell.length_c   1.000
_cell.angle_alpha   90.00
_cell.angle_beta   90.00
_cell.angle_gamma   90.00
#
_symmetry.space_group_name_H-M   'P 1'
#
loop_
_entity.id
_entity.type
_entity.pdbx_description
1 polymer ?
#
loop_
_entity_poly.entity_id
_entity_poly.type
_entity_poly.pdbx_seq_one_letter_code
_entity_poly.pdbx_strand_id
1 'polypeptide(L)'
;MAIRKDELYQLIDRLDRQDEKAAFDFLEFLVQRSKKKPNDWEKIDIADPDHEPLSKQELEQLNSEEGYVSGEDAKREFGLQIDLP
;
A
#
# COMPACT_ATOMS: atom_id res chain seq x y z
N MET A 1 18.74 -9.79 5.96
CA MET A 1 19.88 -8.86 5.74
C MET A 1 19.84 -7.84 6.88
N ALA A 2 20.85 -7.80 7.75
CA ALA A 2 20.86 -6.91 8.90
C ALA A 2 21.70 -5.67 8.56
N ILE A 3 21.06 -4.51 8.45
CA ILE A 3 21.75 -3.24 8.25
C ILE A 3 22.33 -2.78 9.60
N ARG A 4 23.59 -2.37 9.61
CA ARG A 4 24.25 -1.86 10.82
C ARG A 4 23.80 -0.43 11.10
N LYS A 5 23.69 -0.04 12.37
CA LYS A 5 23.28 1.33 12.75
C LYS A 5 24.19 2.39 12.14
N ASP A 6 25.48 2.08 12.01
CA ASP A 6 26.48 2.98 11.43
C ASP A 6 26.20 3.32 9.96
N GLU A 7 25.65 2.37 9.20
CA GLU A 7 25.26 2.59 7.80
C GLU A 7 24.02 3.48 7.69
N LEU A 8 23.09 3.39 8.67
CA LEU A 8 21.92 4.26 8.74
C LEU A 8 22.32 5.71 9.07
N TYR A 9 23.23 5.91 10.01
CA TYR A 9 23.72 7.25 10.36
C TYR A 9 24.44 7.90 9.17
N GLN A 10 25.28 7.16 8.44
CA GLN A 10 25.92 7.67 7.23
C GLN A 10 24.94 8.02 6.11
N LEU A 11 23.79 7.34 6.05
CA LEU A 11 22.74 7.65 5.07
C LEU A 11 22.05 8.99 5.42
N ILE A 12 21.74 9.19 6.70
CA ILE A 12 21.12 10.41 7.19
C ILE A 12 22.06 11.62 7.00
N ASP A 13 23.36 11.45 7.26
CA ASP A 13 24.36 12.52 7.09
C ASP A 13 24.55 12.97 5.62
N ARG A 14 24.16 12.13 4.66
CA ARG A 14 24.27 12.43 3.22
C ARG A 14 22.97 12.95 2.61
N LEU A 15 21.90 13.00 3.41
CA LEU A 15 20.58 13.37 2.94
C LEU A 15 20.48 14.88 2.75
N ASP A 16 19.81 15.31 1.69
CA ASP A 16 19.56 16.72 1.48
C ASP A 16 18.54 17.26 2.49
N ARG A 17 18.72 18.51 2.93
CA ARG A 17 17.84 19.17 3.91
C ARG A 17 16.36 19.16 3.55
N GLN A 18 16.05 19.11 2.25
CA GLN A 18 14.68 19.03 1.76
C GLN A 18 14.02 17.67 2.09
N ASP A 19 14.83 16.61 2.12
CA ASP A 19 14.38 15.23 2.32
C ASP A 19 14.56 14.75 3.76
N GLU A 20 15.35 15.45 4.59
CA GLU A 20 15.51 15.18 6.03
C GLU A 20 14.17 15.02 6.75
N LYS A 21 13.21 15.92 6.45
CA LYS A 21 11.89 15.84 7.06
C LYS A 21 11.14 14.58 6.63
N ALA A 22 11.18 14.23 5.34
CA ALA A 22 10.52 13.04 4.83
C ALA A 22 11.13 11.75 5.40
N ALA A 23 12.46 11.70 5.52
CA ALA A 23 13.16 10.58 6.13
C ALA A 23 12.83 10.45 7.63
N PHE A 24 12.76 11.56 8.36
CA PHE A 24 12.34 11.58 9.75
C PHE A 24 10.90 11.05 9.91
N ASP A 25 9.96 11.61 9.16
CA ASP A 25 8.54 11.22 9.20
C ASP A 25 8.38 9.72 8.87
N PHE A 26 9.15 9.20 7.91
CA PHE A 26 9.13 7.79 7.54
C PHE A 26 9.74 6.88 8.62
N LEU A 27 10.88 7.26 9.20
CA LEU A 27 11.50 6.51 10.30
C LEU A 27 10.58 6.48 11.53
N GLU A 28 9.93 7.60 11.85
CA GLU A 28 8.94 7.67 12.91
C GLU A 28 7.75 6.74 12.63
N PHE A 29 7.22 6.75 11.40
CA PHE A 29 6.18 5.83 10.97
C PHE A 29 6.61 4.37 11.15
N LEU A 30 7.82 3.99 10.74
CA LEU A 30 8.32 2.63 10.90
C LEU A 30 8.41 2.21 12.37
N VAL A 31 8.85 3.13 13.25
CA VAL A 31 8.88 2.89 14.70
C VAL A 31 7.47 2.69 15.23
N GLN A 32 6.50 3.52 14.83
CA GLN A 32 5.10 3.38 15.25
C GLN A 32 4.45 2.09 14.71
N ARG A 33 4.69 1.77 13.43
CA ARG A 33 4.24 0.55 12.77
C ARG A 33 4.81 -0.69 13.44
N SER A 34 6.08 -0.69 13.84
CA SER A 34 6.68 -1.85 14.52
C SER A 34 6.01 -2.17 15.87
N LYS A 35 5.48 -1.14 16.56
CA LYS A 35 4.70 -1.28 17.79
C LYS A 35 3.30 -1.83 17.51
N LYS A 36 2.71 -1.44 16.38
CA LYS A 36 1.47 -2.01 15.83
C LYS A 36 1.81 -3.15 14.87
N LYS A 37 2.33 -4.27 15.39
CA LYS A 37 2.51 -5.47 14.55
C LYS A 37 1.26 -5.70 13.70
N PRO A 38 1.39 -6.08 12.41
CA PRO A 38 0.27 -6.34 11.53
C PRO A 38 -0.38 -7.69 11.88
N ASN A 39 -0.78 -7.86 13.14
CA ASN A 39 -1.72 -8.90 13.52
C ASN A 39 -3.11 -8.61 12.94
N ASP A 40 -3.32 -7.49 12.26
CA ASP A 40 -4.62 -7.17 11.67
C ASP A 40 -4.98 -8.13 10.54
N TRP A 41 -4.02 -8.63 9.75
CA TRP A 41 -4.32 -9.67 8.74
C TRP A 41 -4.65 -11.02 9.38
N GLU A 42 -3.92 -11.43 10.43
CA GLU A 42 -4.28 -12.63 11.21
C GLU A 42 -5.64 -12.48 11.89
N LYS A 43 -5.97 -11.27 12.37
CA LYS A 43 -7.30 -10.97 12.95
C LYS A 43 -8.40 -11.02 11.89
N ILE A 44 -8.15 -10.54 10.67
CA ILE A 44 -9.10 -10.61 9.55
C ILE A 44 -9.30 -12.07 9.13
N ASP A 45 -8.24 -12.87 9.09
CA ASP A 45 -8.29 -14.30 8.73
C ASP A 45 -9.08 -15.15 9.73
N ILE A 46 -9.03 -14.76 11.02
CA ILE A 46 -9.76 -15.42 12.12
C ILE A 46 -11.14 -14.78 12.35
N ALA A 47 -11.43 -13.62 11.76
CA ALA A 47 -12.71 -12.95 11.93
C ALA A 47 -13.82 -13.72 11.22
N ASP A 48 -15.03 -13.69 11.80
CA ASP A 48 -16.20 -14.24 11.15
C ASP A 48 -16.48 -13.48 9.83
N PRO A 49 -16.87 -14.17 8.76
CA PRO A 49 -17.28 -13.53 7.52
C PRO A 49 -18.43 -12.54 7.78
N ASP A 50 -18.35 -11.37 7.16
CA ASP A 50 -19.46 -10.43 7.24
C ASP A 50 -20.70 -11.00 6.52
N HIS A 51 -21.87 -10.70 7.07
CA HIS A 51 -23.17 -11.02 6.51
C HIS A 51 -23.85 -9.81 5.88
N GLU A 52 -23.15 -8.67 5.78
CA GLU A 52 -23.61 -7.50 5.06
C GLU A 52 -23.94 -7.88 3.59
N PRO A 53 -25.19 -7.70 3.16
CA PRO A 53 -25.56 -7.97 1.78
C PRO A 53 -24.94 -6.91 0.87
N LEU A 54 -24.51 -7.33 -0.32
CA LEU A 54 -24.01 -6.41 -1.34
C LEU A 54 -25.01 -5.29 -1.62
N SER A 55 -24.50 -4.07 -1.73
CA SER A 55 -25.27 -2.93 -2.18
C SER A 55 -25.69 -3.11 -3.65
N LYS A 56 -26.66 -2.29 -4.09
CA LYS A 56 -27.13 -2.33 -5.48
C LYS A 56 -26.01 -2.06 -6.48
N GLN A 57 -25.12 -1.12 -6.17
CA GLN A 57 -24.00 -0.78 -7.04
C GLN A 57 -22.98 -1.91 -7.11
N GLU A 58 -22.68 -2.57 -6.00
CA GLU A 58 -21.76 -3.72 -5.98
C GLU A 58 -22.34 -4.91 -6.75
N LEU A 59 -23.66 -5.14 -6.66
CA LEU A 59 -24.35 -6.15 -7.46
C LEU A 59 -24.30 -5.81 -8.96
N GLU A 60 -24.49 -4.55 -9.34
CA GLU A 60 -24.38 -4.12 -10.74
C GLU A 60 -22.94 -4.29 -11.26
N GLN A 61 -21.93 -3.94 -10.46
CA GLN A 61 -20.52 -4.14 -10.81
C GLN A 61 -20.17 -5.63 -10.93
N LEU A 62 -20.63 -6.46 -9.98
CA LEU A 62 -20.37 -7.90 -9.98
C LEU A 62 -21.02 -8.62 -11.16
N ASN A 63 -22.20 -8.18 -11.59
CA ASN A 63 -22.93 -8.77 -12.72
C ASN A 63 -22.64 -8.05 -14.05
N SER A 64 -21.69 -7.12 -14.09
CA SER A 64 -21.34 -6.41 -15.31
C SER A 64 -20.69 -7.34 -16.33
N GLU A 65 -21.16 -7.30 -17.57
CA GLU A 65 -20.55 -8.01 -18.70
C GLU A 65 -19.35 -7.26 -19.30
N GLU A 66 -19.00 -6.08 -18.75
CA GLU A 66 -17.85 -5.29 -19.20
C GLU A 66 -16.52 -6.05 -19.04
N GLY A 67 -16.49 -7.11 -18.23
CA GLY A 67 -15.38 -8.04 -18.13
C GLY A 67 -14.13 -7.42 -17.50
N TYR A 68 -13.01 -8.12 -17.62
CA TYR A 68 -11.72 -7.60 -17.17
C TYR A 68 -11.04 -6.84 -18.30
N VAL A 69 -10.51 -5.65 -17.98
CA VAL A 69 -9.67 -4.88 -18.89
C VAL A 69 -8.20 -5.18 -18.59
N SER A 70 -7.38 -5.36 -19.61
CA SER A 70 -5.94 -5.54 -19.40
C SER A 70 -5.31 -4.25 -18.89
N GLY A 71 -4.25 -4.37 -18.08
CA GLY A 71 -3.53 -3.18 -17.58
C GLY A 71 -3.02 -2.28 -18.70
N GLU A 72 -2.65 -2.85 -19.85
CA GLU A 72 -2.23 -2.11 -21.05
C GLU A 72 -3.38 -1.35 -21.71
N ASP A 73 -4.58 -1.96 -21.78
CA ASP A 73 -5.76 -1.31 -22.35
C ASP A 73 -6.22 -0.15 -21.45
N ALA A 74 -6.23 -0.35 -20.13
CA ALA A 74 -6.52 0.71 -19.18
C ALA A 74 -5.48 1.84 -19.24
N LYS A 75 -4.19 1.52 -19.37
CA LYS A 75 -3.13 2.52 -19.54
C LYS A 75 -3.36 3.38 -20.79
N ARG A 76 -3.72 2.75 -21.90
CA ARG A 76 -3.99 3.42 -23.18
C ARG A 76 -5.23 4.31 -23.11
N GLU A 77 -6.32 3.83 -22.50
CA GLU A 77 -7.60 4.54 -22.46
C GLU A 77 -7.60 5.72 -21.47
N PHE A 78 -6.93 5.58 -20.33
CA PHE A 78 -6.84 6.61 -19.30
C PHE A 78 -5.59 7.50 -19.42
N GLY A 79 -4.73 7.27 -20.42
CA GLY A 79 -3.50 8.05 -20.63
C GLY A 79 -2.50 7.91 -19.47
N LEU A 80 -2.48 6.75 -18.80
CA LEU A 80 -1.63 6.54 -17.64
C LEU A 80 -0.16 6.41 -18.07
N GLN A 81 0.74 7.06 -17.34
CA GLN A 81 2.18 6.97 -17.62
C GLN A 81 2.84 5.74 -16.96
N ILE A 82 2.10 5.04 -16.10
CA ILE A 82 2.57 3.87 -15.35
C ILE A 82 1.91 2.60 -15.88
N ASP A 83 2.67 1.50 -15.90
CA ASP A 83 2.09 0.18 -16.15
C ASP A 83 1.31 -0.26 -14.91
N LEU A 84 0.06 -0.65 -15.13
CA LEU A 84 -0.74 -1.30 -14.10
C LEU A 84 -0.28 -2.76 -14.00
N PRO A 85 -0.03 -3.28 -12.78
CA PRO A 85 0.47 -4.64 -12.57
C PRO A 85 -0.53 -5.74 -13.00
#